data_AF-A0A930IQ90-F1
#
_entry.id   AF-A0A930IQ90-F1
#
_cell.length_a   1.000
_cell.length_b   1.000
_cell.length_c   1.000
_cell.angle_alpha   90.00
_cell.angle_beta   90.00
_cell.angle_gamma   90.00
#
_symmetry.space_group_name_H-M   'P 1'
#
loop_
_entity.id
_entity.type
_entity.pdbx_description
1 polymer ?
#
loop_
_entity_poly.entity_id
_entity_poly.type
_entity_poly.pdbx_seq_one_letter_code
_entity_poly.pdbx_strand_id
1 'polypeptide(L)'
;MAKIDLCDPKWVDMVFADKNKEYGAYKLRKTVSQRNIKALAILLCAAFLGGGYLAYQIKKHNDDLAAQAEYAAKMELAALEQAKKEQAERKKQQKKEEPKKIEPEKVVPETRATVKFTAPVIKDDKDVKEEMPPMV
;
A
#
# COMPACT_ATOMS: atom_id res chain seq x y z
N MET A 1 -22.32 5.37 -55.07
CA MET A 1 -21.58 4.15 -55.47
C MET A 1 -21.74 3.12 -54.35
N ALA A 2 -22.15 1.90 -54.66
CA ALA A 2 -22.24 0.84 -53.65
C ALA A 2 -20.84 0.46 -53.16
N LYS A 3 -20.67 0.30 -51.85
CA LYS A 3 -19.39 -0.08 -51.23
C LYS A 3 -19.27 -1.61 -51.30
N ILE A 4 -18.52 -2.11 -52.28
CA ILE A 4 -18.25 -3.55 -52.43
C ILE A 4 -17.16 -3.94 -51.43
N ASP A 5 -17.42 -4.97 -50.63
CA ASP A 5 -16.41 -5.59 -49.76
C ASP A 5 -15.65 -6.67 -50.55
N LEU A 6 -14.34 -6.46 -50.70
CA LEU A 6 -13.45 -7.35 -51.45
C LEU A 6 -13.11 -8.63 -50.66
N CYS A 7 -13.35 -8.67 -49.35
CA CYS A 7 -13.06 -9.82 -48.50
C CYS A 7 -14.32 -10.64 -48.16
N ASP A 8 -15.50 -10.23 -48.65
CA ASP A 8 -16.72 -11.01 -48.48
C ASP A 8 -16.53 -12.40 -49.12
N PRO A 9 -16.66 -13.49 -48.34
CA PRO A 9 -16.56 -14.85 -48.86
C PRO A 9 -17.40 -15.11 -50.10
N LYS A 10 -18.63 -14.60 -50.12
CA LYS A 10 -19.57 -14.85 -51.22
C LYS A 10 -19.13 -14.13 -52.49
N TRP A 11 -18.60 -12.93 -52.37
CA TRP A 11 -18.07 -12.16 -53.50
C TRP A 11 -16.79 -12.81 -54.04
N VAL A 12 -15.89 -13.24 -53.14
CA VAL A 12 -14.65 -13.94 -53.52
C VAL A 12 -14.96 -15.27 -54.21
N ASP A 13 -15.90 -16.06 -53.70
CA ASP A 13 -16.28 -17.34 -54.31
C ASP A 13 -16.91 -17.16 -55.70
N MET A 14 -17.67 -16.07 -55.91
CA MET A 14 -18.26 -15.74 -57.20
C MET A 14 -17.20 -15.31 -58.24
N VAL A 15 -16.26 -14.44 -57.87
CA VAL A 15 -15.19 -13.98 -58.79
C VAL A 15 -14.22 -15.10 -59.17
N PHE A 16 -14.07 -16.10 -58.30
CA PHE A 16 -13.17 -17.24 -58.48
C PHE A 16 -13.87 -18.57 -58.76
N ALA A 17 -15.16 -18.56 -59.14
CA ALA A 17 -15.94 -19.79 -59.36
C ALA A 17 -15.29 -20.71 -60.43
N ASP A 18 -14.93 -20.16 -61.58
CA ASP A 18 -14.29 -20.85 -62.70
C ASP A 18 -12.78 -20.55 -62.82
N LYS A 19 -12.15 -20.10 -61.73
CA LYS A 19 -10.72 -19.77 -61.70
C LYS A 19 -9.97 -20.66 -60.71
N ASN A 20 -8.63 -20.63 -60.79
CA ASN A 20 -7.79 -21.34 -59.86
C ASN A 20 -7.94 -20.79 -58.43
N LYS A 21 -8.53 -21.58 -57.53
CA LYS A 21 -8.69 -21.26 -56.10
C LYS A 21 -7.40 -21.45 -55.29
N GLU A 22 -6.40 -22.10 -55.87
CA GLU A 22 -5.07 -22.16 -55.28
C GLU A 22 -4.30 -20.84 -55.43
N TYR A 23 -4.84 -19.90 -56.21
CA TYR A 23 -4.24 -18.58 -56.38
C TYR A 23 -4.15 -17.82 -55.05
N GLY A 24 -2.99 -17.21 -54.81
CA GLY A 24 -2.69 -16.54 -53.55
C GLY A 24 -3.75 -15.52 -53.15
N ALA A 25 -4.30 -14.76 -54.11
CA ALA A 25 -5.30 -13.75 -53.79
C ALA A 25 -6.65 -14.33 -53.30
N TYR A 26 -7.06 -15.54 -53.74
CA TYR A 26 -8.25 -16.22 -53.21
C TYR A 26 -7.99 -16.67 -51.77
N LYS A 27 -6.86 -17.36 -51.53
CA LYS A 27 -6.45 -17.82 -50.20
C LYS A 27 -6.32 -16.66 -49.21
N LEU A 28 -5.67 -15.56 -49.59
CA LEU A 28 -5.49 -14.40 -48.72
C LEU A 28 -6.84 -13.80 -48.31
N ARG A 29 -7.75 -13.56 -49.27
CA ARG A 29 -9.07 -12.97 -48.99
C ARG A 29 -9.94 -13.89 -48.14
N LYS A 30 -9.93 -15.20 -48.43
CA LYS A 30 -10.75 -16.16 -47.69
C LYS A 30 -10.23 -16.43 -46.28
N THR A 31 -8.92 -16.27 -46.04
CA THR A 31 -8.30 -16.49 -44.72
C THR A 31 -8.22 -15.24 -43.85
N VAL A 32 -8.65 -14.05 -44.32
CA VAL A 32 -8.60 -12.81 -43.52
C VAL A 32 -9.24 -12.99 -42.15
N SER A 33 -10.46 -13.52 -42.10
CA SER A 33 -11.19 -13.76 -40.85
C SER A 33 -10.42 -14.71 -39.91
N GLN A 34 -9.85 -15.79 -40.44
CA GLN A 34 -9.06 -16.75 -39.67
C GLN A 34 -7.83 -16.10 -39.02
N ARG A 35 -7.12 -15.24 -39.76
CA ARG A 35 -5.96 -14.51 -39.22
C ARG A 35 -6.38 -13.52 -38.14
N ASN A 36 -7.50 -12.82 -38.32
CA ASN A 36 -8.02 -11.88 -37.34
C ASN A 36 -8.44 -12.58 -36.04
N ILE A 37 -9.10 -13.74 -36.13
CA ILE A 37 -9.47 -14.55 -34.96
C ILE A 37 -8.21 -15.03 -34.23
N LYS A 38 -7.20 -15.51 -34.95
CA LYS A 38 -5.92 -15.92 -34.36
C LYS A 38 -5.22 -14.75 -33.65
N ALA A 39 -5.19 -13.57 -34.27
CA ALA A 39 -4.62 -12.38 -33.65
C ALA A 39 -5.35 -11.99 -32.36
N LEU A 40 -6.69 -12.04 -32.36
CA LEU A 40 -7.49 -11.76 -31.18
C LEU A 40 -7.26 -12.79 -30.07
N ALA A 41 -7.15 -14.07 -30.42
CA ALA A 41 -6.85 -15.14 -29.48
C ALA A 41 -5.47 -14.95 -28.83
N ILE A 42 -4.45 -14.60 -29.62
CA ILE A 42 -3.11 -14.29 -29.10
C ILE A 42 -3.16 -13.10 -28.14
N LEU A 43 -3.90 -12.05 -28.50
CA LEU A 43 -4.05 -10.86 -27.65
C LEU A 43 -4.75 -11.19 -26.33
N LEU A 44 -5.79 -12.02 -26.34
CA LEU A 44 -6.44 -12.51 -25.13
C LEU A 44 -5.49 -13.33 -24.26
N CYS A 45 -4.71 -14.25 -24.85
CA CYS A 45 -3.72 -15.02 -24.12
C CYS A 45 -2.66 -14.11 -23.49
N ALA A 46 -2.15 -13.12 -24.24
CA ALA A 46 -1.18 -12.15 -23.73
C ALA A 46 -1.75 -11.31 -22.59
N ALA A 47 -3.00 -10.84 -22.72
CA ALA A 47 -3.68 -10.10 -21.66
C ALA A 47 -3.91 -10.96 -20.41
N PHE A 48 -4.24 -12.24 -20.58
CA PHE A 48 -4.44 -13.16 -19.46
C PHE A 48 -3.13 -13.49 -18.73
N LEU A 49 -2.05 -13.73 -19.48
CA LEU A 49 -0.74 -13.99 -18.88
C LEU A 49 -0.17 -12.74 -18.22
N GLY A 50 -0.15 -11.60 -18.91
CA GLY A 50 0.37 -10.34 -18.38
C GLY A 50 -0.51 -9.77 -17.27
N GLY A 51 -1.82 -9.70 -17.49
CA GLY A 51 -2.78 -9.22 -16.51
C GLY A 51 -2.94 -10.17 -15.32
N GLY A 52 -2.94 -11.48 -15.56
CA GLY A 52 -2.97 -12.49 -14.50
C GLY A 52 -1.70 -12.45 -13.65
N TYR A 53 -0.52 -12.29 -14.25
CA TYR A 53 0.73 -12.10 -13.51
C TYR A 53 0.72 -10.83 -12.66
N LEU A 54 0.25 -9.71 -13.22
CA LEU A 54 0.15 -8.46 -12.48
C LEU A 54 -0.86 -8.55 -11.32
N ALA A 55 -2.03 -9.15 -11.57
CA ALA A 55 -3.04 -9.38 -10.54
C ALA A 55 -2.51 -10.29 -9.41
N TYR A 56 -1.76 -11.34 -9.76
CA TYR A 56 -1.09 -12.20 -8.79
C TYR A 56 -0.08 -11.44 -7.93
N GLN A 57 0.76 -10.60 -8.55
CA GLN A 57 1.74 -9.78 -7.84
C GLN A 57 1.07 -8.80 -6.86
N ILE A 58 -0.02 -8.14 -7.27
CA ILE A 58 -0.78 -7.23 -6.42
C ILE A 58 -1.40 -8.00 -5.25
N LYS A 59 -2.01 -9.16 -5.51
CA LYS A 59 -2.62 -9.98 -4.47
C LYS A 59 -1.58 -10.42 -3.44
N LYS A 60 -0.43 -10.91 -3.89
CA LYS A 60 0.68 -11.32 -3.02
C LYS A 60 1.16 -10.16 -2.15
N HIS A 61 1.38 -8.98 -2.74
CA HIS A 61 1.83 -7.80 -1.99
C HIS A 61 0.81 -7.37 -0.92
N ASN A 62 -0.49 -7.45 -1.24
CA ASN A 62 -1.55 -7.13 -0.29
C ASN A 62 -1.67 -8.18 0.83
N ASP A 63 -1.51 -9.46 0.50
CA ASP A 63 -1.52 -10.55 1.48
C ASP A 63 -0.32 -10.43 2.45
N ASP A 64 0.86 -10.11 1.94
CA ASP A 64 2.06 -9.86 2.76
C ASP A 64 1.87 -8.65 3.69
N LEU A 65 1.27 -7.57 3.18
CA LEU A 65 0.96 -6.38 3.97
C LEU A 65 -0.08 -6.67 5.07
N ALA A 66 -1.11 -7.46 4.75
CA ALA A 66 -2.10 -7.89 5.73
C ALA A 66 -1.46 -8.75 6.84
N ALA A 67 -0.58 -9.68 6.47
CA ALA A 67 0.16 -10.50 7.43
C ALA A 67 1.05 -9.64 8.35
N GLN A 68 1.70 -8.61 7.82
CA GLN A 68 2.50 -7.68 8.61
C GLN A 68 1.64 -6.85 9.57
N ALA A 69 0.46 -6.39 9.13
CA ALA A 69 -0.49 -5.66 9.98
C ALA A 69 -1.02 -6.54 11.12
N GLU A 70 -1.36 -7.80 10.85
CA GLU A 70 -1.76 -8.76 11.88
C GLU A 70 -0.65 -9.03 12.89
N TYR A 71 0.60 -9.15 12.44
CA TYR A 71 1.75 -9.32 13.33
C TYR A 71 1.97 -8.11 14.24
N ALA A 72 1.89 -6.90 13.68
CA ALA A 72 2.02 -5.66 14.44
C ALA A 72 0.91 -5.53 15.50
N ALA A 73 -0.34 -5.84 15.15
CA ALA A 73 -1.47 -5.81 16.09
C ALA A 73 -1.29 -6.81 17.25
N LYS A 74 -0.76 -8.01 16.98
CA LYS A 74 -0.44 -9.00 18.02
C LYS A 74 0.64 -8.52 18.98
N MET A 75 1.69 -7.89 18.46
CA MET A 75 2.77 -7.31 19.28
C MET A 75 2.27 -6.17 20.16
N GLU A 76 1.41 -5.29 19.63
CA GLU A 76 0.82 -4.19 20.40
C GLU A 76 -0.09 -4.70 21.52
N LEU A 77 -0.91 -5.72 21.25
CA LEU A 77 -1.73 -6.38 22.27
C LEU A 77 -0.90 -7.00 23.38
N ALA A 78 0.20 -7.70 23.03
CA ALA A 78 1.11 -8.29 24.01
C ALA A 78 1.79 -7.22 24.88
N ALA A 79 2.23 -6.11 24.28
CA ALA A 79 2.82 -4.98 24.99
C ALA A 79 1.82 -4.32 25.96
N LEU A 80 0.57 -4.14 25.54
CA LEU A 80 -0.52 -3.64 26.39
C LEU A 80 -0.81 -4.57 27.58
N GLU A 81 -0.80 -5.89 27.36
CA GLU A 81 -0.99 -6.85 28.44
C GLU A 81 0.16 -6.82 29.45
N GLN A 82 1.40 -6.74 28.96
CA GLN A 82 2.58 -6.63 29.81
C GLN A 82 2.58 -5.32 30.63
N ALA A 83 2.23 -4.19 30.01
CA ALA A 83 2.11 -2.91 30.70
C ALA A 83 1.03 -2.94 31.80
N LYS A 84 -0.11 -3.61 31.55
CA LYS A 84 -1.16 -3.82 32.56
C LYS A 84 -0.67 -4.67 33.73
N LYS A 85 0.07 -5.74 33.47
CA LYS A 85 0.67 -6.59 34.50
C LYS A 85 1.66 -5.80 35.36
N GLU A 86 2.53 -5.01 34.75
CA GLU A 86 3.52 -4.19 35.46
C GLU A 86 2.86 -3.09 36.31
N GLN A 87 1.81 -2.43 35.81
CA GLN A 87 1.02 -1.48 36.61
C GLN A 87 0.33 -2.15 37.80
N ALA A 88 -0.20 -3.36 37.63
CA ALA A 88 -0.81 -4.11 38.73
C ALA A 88 0.22 -4.47 39.81
N GLU A 89 1.45 -4.78 39.42
CA GLU A 89 2.55 -5.07 40.34
C GLU A 89 3.00 -3.81 41.10
N ARG A 90 3.16 -2.67 40.41
CA ARG A 90 3.45 -1.37 41.06
C ARG A 90 2.38 -0.98 42.08
N LYS A 91 1.09 -1.18 41.75
CA LYS A 91 -0.03 -0.94 42.69
C LYS A 91 0.00 -1.86 43.91
N LYS A 92 0.45 -3.11 43.77
CA LYS A 92 0.61 -4.04 44.91
C LYS A 92 1.78 -3.63 45.81
N GLN A 93 2.88 -3.14 45.25
CA GLN A 93 4.04 -2.70 46.03
C GLN A 93 3.75 -1.41 46.82
N GLN A 94 2.98 -0.46 46.26
CA GLN A 94 2.60 0.78 46.95
C GLN A 94 1.62 0.57 48.12
N LYS A 95 0.86 -0.53 48.17
CA LYS A 95 -0.10 -0.80 49.26
C LYS A 95 0.56 -1.34 50.54
N LYS A 96 1.89 -1.54 50.57
CA LYS A 96 2.59 -2.17 51.71
C LYS A 96 3.15 -1.19 52.75
N GLU A 97 3.02 0.13 52.57
CA GLU A 97 3.41 1.10 53.58
C GLU A 97 2.18 1.72 54.26
N GLU A 98 1.88 1.25 55.46
CA GLU A 98 1.67 2.06 56.69
C GLU A 98 1.26 1.12 57.86
N PRO A 99 1.41 1.49 59.15
CA PRO A 99 2.13 2.63 59.73
C PRO A 99 3.03 2.23 60.94
N LYS A 100 4.08 3.00 61.24
CA LYS A 100 4.79 3.10 62.53
C LYS A 100 5.89 4.13 62.34
N LYS A 101 6.18 5.10 63.20
CA LYS A 101 5.65 5.57 64.47
C LYS A 101 6.29 6.96 64.64
N ILE A 102 5.49 7.88 65.16
CA ILE A 102 5.84 9.18 65.75
C ILE A 102 7.27 9.23 66.33
N GLU A 103 8.05 10.26 65.95
CA GLU A 103 8.79 11.08 66.91
C GLU A 103 9.11 12.47 66.29
N PRO A 104 8.61 13.57 66.88
CA PRO A 104 8.89 14.92 66.44
C PRO A 104 10.25 15.41 67.00
N GLU A 105 10.71 16.53 66.42
CA GLU A 105 11.73 17.45 66.94
C GLU A 105 13.17 17.28 66.41
N LYS A 106 13.56 18.17 65.48
CA LYS A 106 14.59 19.21 65.71
C LYS A 106 14.67 20.21 64.53
N VAL A 107 14.16 21.42 64.72
CA VAL A 107 14.91 22.71 64.73
C VAL A 107 16.18 22.67 63.83
N VAL A 108 16.41 23.44 62.74
CA VAL A 108 16.16 24.86 62.40
C VAL A 108 16.72 25.12 60.96
N PRO A 109 16.42 26.26 60.31
CA PRO A 109 16.34 26.45 58.87
C PRO A 109 17.65 26.91 58.22
N GLU A 110 17.74 26.86 56.88
CA GLU A 110 18.14 28.01 56.06
C GLU A 110 17.93 27.73 54.56
N THR A 111 17.03 28.50 53.98
CA THR A 111 17.17 29.19 52.68
C THR A 111 18.32 28.77 51.78
N ARG A 112 18.03 28.18 50.61
CA ARG A 112 18.63 28.59 49.32
C ARG A 112 17.63 28.44 48.16
N ALA A 113 17.13 29.60 47.73
CA ALA A 113 16.78 29.99 46.37
C ALA A 113 16.02 29.00 45.47
N THR A 114 14.74 29.31 45.26
CA THR A 114 14.14 29.56 43.94
C THR A 114 15.02 29.23 42.74
N VAL A 115 14.59 28.23 41.95
CA VAL A 115 14.37 28.44 40.51
C VAL A 115 13.15 27.63 40.10
N LYS A 116 12.01 28.32 39.91
CA LYS A 116 10.87 27.76 39.21
C LYS A 116 11.24 27.67 37.73
N PHE A 117 11.73 26.52 37.28
CA PHE A 117 11.90 26.28 35.85
C PHE A 117 10.53 25.94 35.26
N THR A 118 9.78 27.00 34.93
CA THR A 118 8.53 26.91 34.17
C THR A 118 8.84 26.39 32.77
N ALA A 119 8.08 25.41 32.31
CA ALA A 119 8.25 24.79 31.00
C ALA A 119 8.21 25.84 29.87
N PRO A 120 9.10 25.74 28.87
CA PRO A 120 9.06 26.63 27.71
C PRO A 120 7.79 26.40 26.90
N VAL A 121 7.04 27.47 26.66
CA VAL A 121 5.85 27.48 25.80
C VAL A 121 6.31 27.28 24.36
N ILE A 122 5.91 26.14 23.77
CA ILE A 122 6.07 25.84 22.34
C ILE A 122 5.24 26.87 21.58
N LYS A 123 5.89 27.72 20.79
CA LYS A 123 5.22 28.58 19.82
C LYS A 123 5.15 27.84 18.49
N ASP A 124 4.01 27.95 17.80
CA ASP A 124 3.80 27.36 16.48
C ASP A 124 4.78 27.93 15.44
N ASP A 125 5.14 27.08 14.47
CA ASP A 125 6.18 27.22 13.43
C ASP A 125 6.08 28.48 12.53
N LYS A 126 5.07 29.33 12.72
CA LYS A 126 4.75 30.47 11.84
C LYS A 126 5.40 31.80 12.25
N ASP A 127 6.19 31.83 13.33
CA ASP A 127 6.96 33.00 13.78
C ASP A 127 8.49 32.75 13.82
N VAL A 128 8.99 31.81 13.00
CA VAL A 128 10.43 31.63 12.79
C VAL A 128 10.85 32.53 11.62
N LYS A 129 11.54 33.64 11.91
CA LYS A 129 12.18 34.46 10.88
C LYS A 129 13.32 33.66 10.24
N GLU A 130 13.15 33.31 8.97
CA GLU A 130 14.24 32.81 8.12
C GLU A 130 15.21 33.97 7.82
N GLU A 131 16.21 34.15 8.68
CA GLU A 131 17.39 34.95 8.32
C GLU A 131 18.34 34.08 7.51
N MET A 132 18.34 34.28 6.18
CA MET A 132 19.30 33.67 5.27
C MET A 132 20.70 34.25 5.58
N PRO A 133 21.74 33.41 5.73
CA PRO A 133 23.09 33.91 5.91
C PRO A 133 23.61 34.59 4.62
N PRO A 134 24.43 35.65 4.73
CA PRO A 134 24.95 36.36 3.56
C PRO A 134 25.86 35.46 2.72
N MET A 135 25.67 35.49 1.40
CA MET A 135 26.62 34.91 0.44
C MET A 135 27.97 35.61 0.56
N VAL A 136 29.02 34.83 0.76
CA VAL A 136 30.43 35.21 0.60
C VAL A 136 31.08 34.23 -0.36
#